data_AF-A0A955LT66-F1
#
_entry.id   AF-A0A955LT66-F1
#
_cell.length_a   1.000
_cell.length_b   1.000
_cell.length_c   1.000
_cell.angle_alpha   90.00
_cell.angle_beta   90.00
_cell.angle_gamma   90.00
#
_symmetry.space_group_name_H-M   'P 1'
#
loop_
_entity.id
_entity.type
_entity.pdbx_description
1 polymer ?
#
loop_
_entity_poly.entity_id
_entity_poly.type
_entity_poly.pdbx_seq_one_letter_code
_entity_poly.pdbx_strand_id
1 'polypeptide(L)' 'KSFLIATETGLVDQLQHAHPDKKFHAVGDKATCEYMKMNTLEKIVNSLENLTYEVKVPEAVAARARKPIERMISIS' A
#
# COMPACT_ATOMS: atom_id res chain seq x y z
N LYS A 1 -19.68 -4.44 16.84
CA LYS A 1 -20.15 -4.25 15.44
C LYS A 1 -19.19 -5.00 14.51
N SER A 2 -19.69 -5.63 13.45
CA SER A 2 -18.89 -6.46 12.54
C SER A 2 -18.97 -5.93 11.11
N PHE A 3 -17.89 -6.04 10.34
CA PHE A 3 -17.76 -5.55 8.98
C PHE A 3 -17.18 -6.61 8.06
N LEU A 4 -17.68 -6.64 6.82
CA LEU A 4 -17.11 -7.42 5.73
C LEU A 4 -16.26 -6.51 4.85
N ILE A 5 -15.03 -6.92 4.57
CA ILE A 5 -14.04 -6.15 3.82
C ILE A 5 -13.77 -6.87 2.50
N ALA A 6 -14.19 -6.26 1.40
CA ALA A 6 -14.04 -6.78 0.03
C ALA A 6 -12.85 -6.09 -0.67
N THR A 7 -11.66 -6.21 -0.10
CA THR A 7 -10.41 -5.70 -0.67
C THR A 7 -9.22 -6.58 -0.25
N GLU A 8 -8.00 -6.07 -0.37
CA GLU A 8 -6.79 -6.80 0.03
C GLU A 8 -6.81 -7.17 1.52
N THR A 9 -6.37 -8.40 1.82
CA THR A 9 -6.44 -9.01 3.17
C THR A 9 -5.62 -8.26 4.22
N GLY A 10 -4.49 -7.64 3.84
CA GLY A 10 -3.67 -6.83 4.72
C GLY A 10 -4.38 -5.59 5.29
N LEU A 11 -5.43 -5.08 4.63
CA LEU A 11 -6.24 -4.01 5.22
C LEU A 11 -7.02 -4.49 6.46
N VAL A 12 -7.43 -5.77 6.49
CA VAL A 12 -8.18 -6.33 7.63
C VAL A 12 -7.35 -6.25 8.90
N ASP A 13 -6.07 -6.63 8.83
CA ASP A 13 -5.14 -6.57 9.95
C ASP A 13 -4.96 -5.13 10.46
N GLN A 14 -4.79 -4.16 9.54
CA GLN A 14 -4.67 -2.75 9.89
C GLN A 14 -5.94 -2.20 10.55
N LEU A 15 -7.12 -2.51 10.00
CA LEU A 15 -8.40 -2.08 10.56
C LEU A 15 -8.64 -2.69 11.95
N GLN A 16 -8.29 -3.95 12.14
CA GLN A 16 -8.42 -4.63 13.42
C GLN A 16 -7.48 -4.04 14.47
N HIS A 17 -6.25 -3.67 14.08
CA HIS A 17 -5.29 -2.98 14.95
C HIS A 17 -5.77 -1.58 15.35
N ALA A 18 -6.28 -0.80 14.39
CA ALA A 18 -6.76 0.57 14.64
C ALA A 18 -8.09 0.61 15.43
N HIS A 19 -8.89 -0.46 15.36
CA HIS A 19 -10.20 -0.54 16.01
C HIS A 19 -10.41 -1.91 16.70
N PRO A 20 -9.74 -2.15 17.84
CA PRO A 20 -9.75 -3.46 18.51
C PRO A 20 -11.15 -3.90 18.96
N ASP A 21 -12.06 -2.97 19.25
CA ASP A 21 -13.42 -3.27 19.72
C ASP A 21 -14.41 -3.66 18.60
N LYS A 22 -13.98 -3.56 17.34
CA LYS A 22 -14.77 -3.95 16.16
C LYS A 22 -14.22 -5.26 15.60
N LYS A 23 -15.06 -5.97 14.83
CA LYS A 23 -14.66 -7.18 14.12
C LYS A 23 -14.64 -6.92 12.62
N PHE A 24 -13.54 -7.29 11.96
CA PHE A 24 -13.38 -7.18 10.51
C PHE A 24 -13.15 -8.57 9.91
N HIS A 25 -13.83 -8.88 8.82
CA HIS A 25 -13.72 -10.16 8.13
C HIS A 25 -13.45 -9.92 6.64
N ALA A 26 -12.47 -10.62 6.07
CA ALA A 26 -12.27 -10.61 4.63
C ALA A 26 -13.45 -11.32 3.93
N VAL A 27 -13.88 -10.80 2.78
CA VAL A 27 -14.87 -11.50 1.92
C VAL A 27 -14.23 -12.67 1.18
N GLY A 28 -12.91 -12.66 0.97
CA GLY A 28 -12.17 -13.77 0.39
C GLY A 28 -10.75 -13.84 0.93
N ASP A 29 -10.39 -15.00 1.48
CA ASP A 29 -9.09 -15.22 2.13
C ASP A 29 -7.91 -15.23 1.15
N LYS A 30 -8.19 -15.27 -0.15
CA LYS A 30 -7.20 -15.25 -1.24
C LYS A 30 -7.06 -13.90 -1.91
N ALA A 31 -7.73 -12.85 -1.41
CA ALA A 31 -7.59 -11.49 -1.93
C ALA A 31 -6.25 -10.87 -1.48
N THR A 32 -5.14 -11.49 -1.87
CA THR A 32 -3.78 -11.07 -1.51
C THR A 32 -3.08 -10.57 -2.77
N CYS A 33 -2.43 -9.40 -2.67
CA CYS A 33 -1.61 -8.88 -3.76
C CYS A 33 -0.18 -9.41 -3.65
N GLU A 34 0.18 -10.37 -4.51
CA GLU A 34 1.52 -10.99 -4.52
C GLU A 34 2.65 -9.95 -4.58
N TYR A 35 2.49 -8.90 -5.42
CA TYR A 35 3.49 -7.84 -5.54
C TYR A 35 3.68 -7.02 -4.25
N MET A 36 2.62 -6.80 -3.47
CA MET A 36 2.74 -6.13 -2.17
C MET A 36 3.51 -6.98 -1.16
N LYS A 37 3.32 -8.31 -1.18
CA LYS A 37 4.00 -9.25 -0.28
C LYS A 37 5.45 -9.54 -0.67
N MET A 38 5.93 -9.03 -1.80
CA MET A 38 7.36 -9.09 -2.14
C MET A 38 8.25 -8.29 -1.18
N ASN A 39 7.68 -7.32 -0.45
CA ASN A 39 8.38 -6.53 0.56
C ASN A 39 8.42 -7.29 1.90
N THR A 40 9.61 -7.75 2.29
CA THR A 40 9.84 -8.46 3.57
C THR A 40 10.66 -7.60 4.52
N LEU A 41 10.62 -7.89 5.82
CA LEU A 41 11.41 -7.16 6.83
C LEU A 41 12.91 -7.19 6.50
N GLU A 42 13.43 -8.35 6.10
CA GLU A 42 14.84 -8.50 5.69
C GLU A 42 15.19 -7.61 4.49
N LYS A 43 14.32 -7.56 3.47
CA LYS A 43 14.53 -6.67 2.32
C LYS A 43 14.48 -5.20 2.70
N ILE A 44 13.62 -4.82 3.64
CA ILE A 44 13.53 -3.45 4.15
C ILE A 44 14.82 -3.06 4.87
N VAL A 45 15.33 -3.92 5.75
CA VAL A 45 16.62 -3.71 6.43
C VAL A 45 17.74 -3.54 5.39
N ASN A 46 17.87 -4.48 4.46
CA ASN A 46 18.88 -4.43 3.41
C ASN A 46 18.77 -3.16 2.55
N SER A 47 17.54 -2.72 2.25
CA SER A 47 17.26 -1.49 1.49
C SER A 47 17.77 -0.24 2.21
N LEU A 48 17.54 -0.16 3.52
CA LEU A 48 17.96 0.96 4.35
C LEU A 48 19.47 0.99 4.58
N GLU A 49 20.09 -0.15 4.83
CA GLU A 49 21.54 -0.25 5.05
C GLU A 49 22.35 0.10 3.81
N ASN A 50 21.86 -0.31 2.62
CA ASN A 50 22.57 -0.12 1.36
C ASN A 50 22.09 1.09 0.56
N LEU A 51 21.08 1.84 1.05
CA LEU A 51 20.41 2.93 0.32
C LEU A 51 19.98 2.55 -1.10
N THR A 52 19.50 1.31 -1.27
CA THR A 52 18.96 0.80 -2.52
C THR A 52 17.51 0.39 -2.32
N TYR A 53 16.64 0.43 -3.31
CA TYR A 53 16.86 0.68 -4.73
C TYR A 53 16.38 2.09 -5.08
N GLU A 54 17.28 2.97 -5.53
CA GLU A 54 16.92 4.33 -5.91
C GLU A 54 15.93 4.32 -7.09
N VAL A 55 14.73 4.86 -6.88
CA VAL A 55 13.69 4.94 -7.91
C VAL A 55 13.90 6.21 -8.74
N LYS A 56 14.20 6.06 -10.03
CA LYS A 56 14.33 7.16 -10.99
C LYS A 56 13.23 7.09 -12.04
N VAL A 57 12.69 8.25 -12.39
CA VAL A 57 11.72 8.42 -13.48
C VAL A 57 12.31 9.42 -14.49
N PRO A 58 12.32 9.13 -15.79
CA PRO A 58 12.80 10.08 -16.79
C PRO A 58 12.05 11.41 -16.70
N GLU A 59 12.77 12.52 -16.78
CA GLU A 59 12.23 13.87 -16.53
C GLU A 59 10.98 14.18 -17.38
N ALA A 60 11.02 13.85 -18.68
CA ALA A 60 9.89 14.07 -19.57
C ALA A 60 8.63 13.26 -19.17
N VAL A 61 8.81 12.08 -18.56
CA VAL A 61 7.70 11.26 -18.04
C VAL A 61 7.20 11.85 -16.73
N ALA A 62 8.11 12.18 -15.80
CA ALA A 62 7.78 12.77 -14.51
C ALA A 62 7.00 14.08 -14.66
N ALA A 63 7.46 14.98 -15.54
CA ALA A 63 6.79 16.25 -15.80
C ALA A 63 5.35 16.10 -16.34
N ARG A 64 5.10 15.08 -17.18
CA ARG A 64 3.74 14.80 -17.67
C ARG A 64 2.88 14.13 -16.62
N ALA A 65 3.41 13.18 -15.87
CA ALA A 65 2.68 12.46 -14.82
C ALA A 65 2.34 13.35 -13.62
N ARG A 66 3.18 14.34 -13.31
CA ARG A 66 2.98 15.26 -12.19
C ARG A 66 1.72 16.11 -12.34
N LYS A 67 1.41 16.59 -13.56
CA LYS A 67 0.24 17.45 -13.82
C LYS A 67 -1.10 16.86 -13.35
N PRO A 68 -1.51 15.63 -13.74
CA PRO A 68 -2.76 15.06 -13.26
C PRO A 68 -2.70 14.73 -11.75
N ILE A 69 -1.54 14.35 -11.20
CA ILE A 69 -1.38 14.07 -9.77
C ILE A 69 -1.59 15.35 -8.93
N GLU A 70 -0.94 16.46 -9.31
CA GLU A 70 -1.12 17.75 -8.63
C GLU A 70 -2.56 18.25 -8.76
N ARG A 71 -3.18 18.07 -9.94
CA ARG A 71 -4.59 18.41 -10.12
C ARG A 71 -5.49 17.59 -9.20
N MET A 72 -5.28 16.27 -9.13
CA MET A 72 -6.04 15.35 -8.26
C MET A 72 -5.95 15.81 -6.80
N ILE A 73 -4.75 16.15 -6.31
CA ILE A 73 -4.55 16.63 -4.94
C ILE A 73 -5.26 17.98 -4.73
N SER A 74 -5.22 18.89 -5.71
CA SER A 74 -5.83 20.23 -5.57
C SER A 74 -7.37 20.23 -5.48
N ILE A 75 -8.02 19.11 -5.79
CA ILE A 75 -9.50 18.99 -5.81
C ILE A 75 -10.05 17.95 -4.84
N SER A 76 -9.18 17.27 -4.08
CA SER A 76 -9.56 16.29 -3.05
C SER A 76 -9.58 16.94 -1.67
#